data_AF-A0A821M576-F1
#
_entry.id   AF-A0A821M576-F1
#
_cell.length_a   1.000
_cell.length_b   1.000
_cell.length_c   1.000
_cell.angle_alpha   90.00
_cell.angle_beta   90.00
_cell.angle_gamma   90.00
#
_symmetry.space_group_name_H-M   'P 1'
#
loop_
_entity.id
_entity.type
_entity.pdbx_description
1 polymer ?
#
loop_
_entity_poly.entity_id
_entity_poly.type
_entity_poly.pdbx_seq_one_letter_code
_entity_poly.pdbx_strand_id
1 'polypeptide(L)'
;MDQKKNQDETDVDCGGISCPKCGGMRSCKVNCDCISGICENNICAASASCQDKIKNQDETDIDCGGSKCAKCENSKGCKNNCDCISGICTNENICG
;
A
#
# COMPACT_ATOMS: atom_id res chain seq x y z
N MET A 1 14.63 16.26 13.83
CA MET A 1 14.48 15.69 15.18
C MET A 1 14.65 16.79 16.21
N ASP A 2 13.76 17.76 16.18
CA ASP A 2 13.64 18.86 17.14
C ASP A 2 12.31 18.83 17.91
N GLN A 3 11.55 17.73 17.81
CA GLN A 3 10.25 17.51 18.48
C GLN A 3 9.19 18.54 18.12
N LYS A 4 9.30 19.13 16.93
CA LYS A 4 8.32 20.07 16.38
C LYS A 4 7.97 19.63 14.97
N LYS A 5 6.75 19.96 14.53
CA LYS A 5 6.35 19.84 13.12
C LYS A 5 6.81 21.10 12.38
N ASN A 6 7.90 21.02 11.64
CA ASN A 6 8.45 22.16 10.90
C ASN A 6 8.82 21.80 9.45
N GLN A 7 9.24 22.80 8.67
CA GLN A 7 9.60 22.64 7.25
C GLN A 7 8.53 21.87 6.44
N ASP A 8 8.89 20.77 5.80
CA ASP A 8 8.03 19.93 4.97
C ASP A 8 7.45 18.71 5.70
N GLU A 9 7.62 18.63 7.03
CA GLU A 9 7.15 17.51 7.84
C GLU A 9 5.62 17.37 7.87
N THR A 10 5.15 16.13 7.87
CA THR A 10 3.72 15.83 7.92
C THR A 10 3.26 15.36 9.30
N ASP A 11 4.17 14.86 10.14
CA ASP A 11 4.02 14.71 11.59
C ASP A 11 5.31 15.15 12.32
N VAL A 12 5.28 15.26 13.64
CA VAL A 12 6.44 15.67 14.44
C VAL A 12 7.64 14.77 14.15
N ASP A 13 8.72 15.36 13.63
CA ASP A 13 9.98 14.70 13.26
C ASP A 13 9.85 13.61 12.17
N CYS A 14 8.76 13.57 11.38
CA CYS A 14 8.62 12.61 10.29
C CYS A 14 7.72 13.08 9.13
N GLY A 15 7.90 12.46 7.97
CA GLY A 15 7.17 12.77 6.74
C GLY A 15 7.74 13.97 5.97
N GLY A 16 7.27 14.20 4.75
CA GLY A 16 7.94 15.11 3.81
C GLY A 16 9.10 14.44 3.06
N ILE A 17 9.79 15.22 2.23
CA ILE A 17 10.97 14.80 1.45
C ILE A 17 12.23 14.80 2.32
N SER A 18 12.30 15.72 3.28
CA SER A 18 13.53 15.99 4.05
C SER A 18 13.65 15.15 5.33
N CYS A 19 12.57 14.50 5.77
CA CYS A 19 12.53 13.73 7.02
C CYS A 19 12.23 12.23 6.79
N PRO A 20 12.59 11.36 7.76
CA PRO A 20 12.27 9.94 7.69
C PRO A 20 10.76 9.72 7.57
N LYS A 21 10.35 8.63 6.91
CA LYS A 21 8.94 8.27 6.80
C LYS A 21 8.34 8.01 8.18
N CYS A 22 7.10 8.45 8.36
CA CYS A 22 6.27 8.26 9.53
C CYS A 22 5.79 6.80 9.66
N GLY A 23 5.85 6.28 10.89
CA GLY A 23 5.25 4.98 11.22
C GLY A 23 3.71 5.01 11.20
N GLY A 24 3.11 3.86 11.47
CA GLY A 24 1.67 3.73 11.62
C GLY A 24 1.03 4.75 12.57
N MET A 25 -0.20 5.16 12.27
CA MET A 25 -1.03 6.08 13.07
C MET A 25 -0.49 7.51 13.21
N ARG A 26 0.55 7.86 12.45
CA ARG A 26 1.13 9.21 12.37
C ARG A 26 0.45 10.04 11.30
N SER A 27 0.53 11.36 11.42
CA SER A 27 -0.03 12.25 10.40
C SER A 27 0.75 12.16 9.08
N CYS A 28 0.06 12.31 7.96
CA CYS A 28 0.65 12.31 6.62
C CYS A 28 -0.13 13.22 5.67
N LYS A 29 0.48 13.60 4.56
CA LYS A 29 -0.20 14.29 3.44
C LYS A 29 -0.13 13.48 2.15
N VAL A 30 0.93 12.71 1.97
CA VAL A 30 1.14 11.85 0.80
C VAL A 30 1.60 10.46 1.23
N ASN A 31 1.33 9.47 0.39
CA ASN A 31 1.72 8.07 0.62
C ASN A 31 3.23 7.89 0.91
N CYS A 32 4.08 8.70 0.28
CA CYS A 32 5.53 8.68 0.51
C CYS A 32 5.93 9.06 1.93
N ASP A 33 5.07 9.76 2.67
CA ASP A 33 5.33 10.13 4.05
C ASP A 33 5.30 8.94 4.99
N CYS A 34 4.65 7.84 4.62
CA CYS A 34 4.39 6.72 5.49
C CYS A 34 5.34 5.55 5.22
N ILE A 35 5.82 4.89 6.27
CA ILE A 35 6.63 3.66 6.17
C ILE A 35 5.82 2.58 5.45
N SER A 36 4.51 2.51 5.72
CA SER A 36 3.56 1.64 5.00
C SER A 36 3.38 2.02 3.53
N GLY A 37 3.78 3.24 3.13
CA GLY A 37 3.49 3.78 1.81
C GLY A 37 2.03 4.21 1.64
N ILE A 38 1.26 4.31 2.71
CA ILE A 38 -0.18 4.58 2.67
C ILE A 38 -0.52 5.70 3.63
N CYS A 39 -1.06 6.78 3.06
CA CYS A 39 -1.63 7.88 3.78
C CYS A 39 -3.16 7.90 3.58
N GLU A 40 -3.92 7.44 4.57
CA GLU A 40 -5.38 7.38 4.52
C GLU A 40 -5.97 8.32 5.58
N ASN A 41 -6.92 9.17 5.19
CA ASN A 41 -7.52 10.15 6.10
C ASN A 41 -6.49 11.06 6.82
N ASN A 42 -5.39 11.39 6.14
CA ASN A 42 -4.23 12.11 6.70
C ASN A 42 -3.50 11.35 7.82
N ILE A 43 -3.66 10.03 7.91
CA ILE A 43 -2.99 9.16 8.87
C ILE A 43 -2.29 8.02 8.13
N CYS A 44 -1.04 7.74 8.50
CA CYS A 44 -0.30 6.61 7.99
C CYS A 44 -0.93 5.30 8.44
N ALA A 45 -1.24 4.41 7.49
CA ALA A 45 -1.73 3.09 7.84
C ALA A 45 -0.69 2.35 8.69
N ALA A 46 -1.15 1.61 9.70
CA ALA A 46 -0.27 0.87 10.62
C ALA A 46 0.64 -0.14 9.91
N SER A 47 0.11 -0.74 8.84
CA SER A 47 0.81 -1.63 7.93
C SER A 47 0.06 -1.62 6.60
N ALA A 48 0.77 -1.73 5.49
CA ALA A 48 0.14 -2.03 4.21
C ALA A 48 -0.46 -3.44 4.28
N SER A 49 -1.77 -3.53 4.03
CA SER A 49 -2.62 -4.68 4.23
C SER A 49 -3.23 -5.08 2.90
N CYS A 50 -3.49 -6.37 2.73
CA CYS A 50 -4.14 -6.89 1.53
C CYS A 50 -5.62 -6.50 1.37
N GLN A 51 -6.11 -5.51 2.12
CA GLN A 51 -7.53 -5.12 2.25
C GLN A 51 -7.68 -3.62 2.51
N ASP A 52 -6.67 -2.83 2.17
CA ASP A 52 -6.62 -1.39 2.40
C ASP A 52 -7.05 -0.55 1.17
N LYS A 53 -7.60 -1.20 0.14
CA LYS A 53 -8.10 -0.62 -1.12
C LYS A 53 -7.02 0.04 -1.96
N ILE A 54 -5.76 -0.29 -1.74
CA ILE A 54 -4.63 0.29 -2.46
C ILE A 54 -3.75 -0.85 -2.95
N LYS A 55 -3.51 -0.92 -4.26
CA LYS A 55 -2.59 -1.90 -4.85
C LYS A 55 -1.17 -1.72 -4.31
N ASN A 56 -0.78 -2.52 -3.34
CA ASN A 56 0.51 -2.40 -2.63
C ASN A 56 1.11 -3.76 -2.25
N GLN A 57 2.26 -3.74 -1.56
CA GLN A 57 2.98 -4.96 -1.16
C GLN A 57 3.26 -5.90 -2.36
N ASP A 58 2.64 -7.08 -2.38
CA ASP A 58 2.79 -8.09 -3.45
C ASP A 58 1.51 -8.23 -4.28
N GLU A 59 0.54 -7.35 -4.10
CA GLU A 59 -0.75 -7.42 -4.77
C GLU A 59 -0.62 -7.29 -6.29
N THR A 60 -1.34 -8.16 -6.99
CA THR A 60 -1.44 -8.08 -8.46
C THR A 60 -2.66 -7.29 -8.92
N ASP A 61 -3.64 -7.11 -8.04
CA ASP A 61 -4.73 -6.14 -8.16
C ASP A 61 -5.11 -5.60 -6.78
N ILE A 62 -5.89 -4.52 -6.70
CA ILE A 62 -6.29 -3.90 -5.43
C ILE A 62 -6.89 -4.96 -4.49
N ASP A 63 -6.28 -5.12 -3.30
CA ASP A 63 -6.71 -6.03 -2.23
C ASP A 63 -6.61 -7.53 -2.56
N CYS A 64 -5.85 -7.92 -3.60
CA CYS A 64 -5.71 -9.32 -3.96
C CYS A 64 -4.47 -9.68 -4.79
N GLY A 65 -4.18 -10.98 -4.81
CA GLY A 65 -3.14 -11.61 -5.62
C GLY A 65 -1.75 -11.53 -4.99
N GLY A 66 -0.76 -12.06 -5.70
CA GLY A 66 0.58 -12.23 -5.16
C GLY A 66 0.67 -13.37 -4.15
N SER A 67 1.83 -13.49 -3.52
CA SER A 67 2.14 -14.58 -2.59
C SER A 67 1.61 -14.37 -1.17
N LYS A 68 1.31 -13.11 -0.81
CA LYS A 68 0.96 -12.71 0.56
C LYS A 68 -0.52 -12.39 0.77
N CYS A 69 -1.26 -12.11 -0.31
CA CYS A 69 -2.66 -11.71 -0.24
C CYS A 69 -3.60 -12.81 -0.72
N ALA A 70 -4.90 -12.64 -0.43
CA ALA A 70 -5.92 -13.55 -0.93
C ALA A 70 -5.93 -13.54 -2.46
N LYS A 71 -6.26 -14.68 -3.07
CA LYS A 71 -6.34 -14.76 -4.53
C LYS A 71 -7.44 -13.85 -5.08
N CYS A 72 -7.16 -13.23 -6.21
CA CYS A 72 -8.06 -12.38 -6.95
C CYS A 72 -9.22 -13.16 -7.61
N GLU A 73 -10.39 -12.53 -7.60
CA GLU A 73 -11.56 -12.99 -8.38
C GLU A 73 -11.34 -12.82 -9.88
N ASN A 74 -12.22 -13.39 -10.69
CA ASN A 74 -12.19 -13.21 -12.14
C ASN A 74 -12.34 -11.73 -12.51
N SER A 75 -11.76 -11.32 -13.65
CA SER A 75 -11.67 -9.93 -14.12
C SER A 75 -10.74 -9.00 -13.33
N LYS A 76 -9.98 -9.53 -12.37
CA LYS A 76 -8.95 -8.78 -11.62
C LYS A 76 -7.55 -9.01 -12.18
N GLY A 77 -6.65 -8.08 -11.92
CA GLY A 77 -5.24 -8.13 -12.32
C GLY A 77 -4.46 -9.29 -11.69
N CYS A 78 -3.67 -9.99 -12.51
CA CYS A 78 -2.79 -11.07 -12.07
C CYS A 78 -1.42 -10.99 -12.75
N LYS A 79 -0.42 -11.66 -12.18
CA LYS A 79 0.89 -11.90 -12.81
C LYS A 79 1.16 -13.38 -13.02
N ASN A 80 0.58 -14.23 -12.18
CA ASN A 80 0.74 -15.67 -12.14
C ASN A 80 -0.62 -16.33 -11.93
N ASN A 81 -0.73 -17.58 -12.36
CA ASN A 81 -1.90 -18.43 -12.13
C ASN A 81 -2.28 -18.55 -10.64
N CYS A 82 -1.29 -18.52 -9.75
CA CYS A 82 -1.52 -18.58 -8.30
C CYS A 82 -2.24 -17.34 -7.74
N ASP A 83 -2.23 -16.23 -8.47
CA ASP A 83 -2.88 -14.99 -8.05
C ASP A 83 -4.40 -15.06 -8.22
N CYS A 84 -4.92 -16.00 -8.99
CA CYS A 84 -6.35 -16.10 -9.32
C CYS A 84 -7.04 -17.24 -8.57
N ILE A 85 -8.26 -17.02 -8.10
CA ILE A 85 -9.09 -18.08 -7.48
C ILE A 85 -9.29 -19.23 -8.47
N SER A 86 -9.51 -18.92 -9.75
CA SER A 86 -9.65 -19.89 -10.83
C SER A 86 -8.36 -20.66 -11.14
N GLY A 87 -7.21 -20.17 -10.68
CA GLY A 87 -5.90 -20.71 -11.04
C GLY A 87 -5.47 -20.35 -12.46
N ILE A 88 -6.17 -19.44 -13.14
CA ILE A 88 -5.89 -19.04 -14.53
C ILE A 88 -5.66 -17.53 -14.58
N CYS A 89 -4.43 -17.14 -14.88
CA CYS A 89 -4.09 -15.78 -15.28
C CYS A 89 -3.98 -15.75 -16.81
N THR A 90 -4.84 -14.97 -17.47
CA THR A 90 -4.84 -14.86 -18.93
C THR A 90 -3.63 -14.08 -19.44
N ASN A 91 -3.36 -14.15 -20.74
CA ASN A 91 -2.29 -13.37 -21.38
C ASN A 91 -2.53 -11.85 -21.31
N GLU A 92 -3.72 -11.41 -20.92
CA GLU A 92 -4.07 -10.01 -20.71
C GLU A 92 -3.74 -9.55 -19.27
N ASN A 93 -3.10 -10.40 -18.46
CA ASN A 93 -2.84 -10.20 -17.03
C ASN A 93 -4.13 -10.05 -16.22
N ILE A 94 -5.17 -10.79 -16.60
CA ILE A 94 -6.49 -10.79 -15.95
C ILE A 94 -6.87 -12.20 -15.50
N CYS A 95 -7.44 -12.36 -14.32
CA CYS A 95 -7.96 -13.63 -13.83
C CYS A 95 -9.18 -14.06 -14.66
N GLY A 96 -9.10 -15.26 -15.24
CA GLY A 96 -10.11 -15.83 -16.15
C GLY A 96 -10.93 -16.95 -15.52
#